data_AF-A0A2M7Z0T7-F1
#
_entry.id   AF-A0A2M7Z0T7-F1
#
_cell.length_a   1.000
_cell.length_b   1.000
_cell.length_c   1.000
_cell.angle_alpha   90.00
_cell.angle_beta   90.00
_cell.angle_gamma   90.00
#
_symmetry.space_group_name_H-M   'P 1'
#
loop_
_entity.id
_entity.type
_entity.pdbx_description
1 polymer ?
#
loop_
_entity_poly.entity_id
_entity_poly.type
_entity_poly.pdbx_seq_one_letter_code
_entity_poly.pdbx_strand_id
1 'polypeptide(L)'
;TNSQAELDEQIGSLTKLLVDSLNEKELAARAGALDEGTRGIGKLASFLGKTEFPERTSVVQFLRDLQTLRSTGSAHLKGSGYEKIIAKLGVNPARKPDAVRRLLEEASAALRALRLYYCERQENAG
;
A
#
# COMPACT_ATOMS: atom_id res chain seq x y z
N THR A 1 4.04 -9.09 22.24
CA THR A 1 4.09 -10.43 21.63
C THR A 1 5.11 -10.41 20.49
N ASN A 2 5.61 -11.56 20.03
CA ASN A 2 6.51 -11.65 18.87
C ASN A 2 6.03 -12.74 17.90
N SER A 3 4.71 -12.82 17.72
CA SER A 3 4.03 -13.87 16.95
C SER A 3 4.08 -13.56 15.45
N GLN A 4 4.48 -14.55 14.64
CA GLN A 4 4.46 -14.44 13.18
C GLN A 4 3.02 -14.40 12.66
N ALA A 5 2.15 -15.27 13.17
CA ALA A 5 0.75 -15.32 12.77
C ALA A 5 0.02 -13.97 13.02
N GLU A 6 0.32 -13.31 14.13
CA GLU A 6 -0.24 -11.99 14.45
C GLU A 6 0.24 -10.91 13.46
N LEU A 7 1.54 -10.91 13.11
CA LEU A 7 2.09 -10.01 12.10
C LEU A 7 1.42 -10.23 10.73
N ASP A 8 1.27 -11.49 10.31
CA ASP A 8 0.67 -11.82 9.02
C ASP A 8 -0.83 -11.47 8.98
N GLU A 9 -1.55 -11.64 10.08
CA GLU A 9 -2.94 -11.20 10.23
C GLU A 9 -3.08 -9.68 10.10
N GLN A 10 -2.16 -8.92 10.71
CA GLN A 10 -2.15 -7.46 10.64
C GLN A 10 -1.79 -6.95 9.24
N ILE A 11 -0.80 -7.57 8.57
CA ILE A 11 -0.49 -7.32 7.14
C ILE A 11 -1.72 -7.62 6.28
N GLY A 12 -2.39 -8.74 6.52
CA GLY A 12 -3.60 -9.13 5.79
C GLY A 12 -4.73 -8.12 5.97
N SER A 13 -4.93 -7.63 7.19
CA SER A 13 -5.94 -6.61 7.52
C SER A 13 -5.64 -5.27 6.84
N LEU A 14 -4.39 -4.82 6.88
CA LEU A 14 -3.97 -3.60 6.16
C LEU A 14 -4.15 -3.73 4.66
N THR A 15 -3.81 -4.88 4.08
CA THR A 15 -4.00 -5.11 2.64
C THR A 15 -5.47 -5.06 2.25
N LYS A 16 -6.36 -5.66 3.06
CA LYS A 16 -7.81 -5.58 2.81
C LYS A 16 -8.31 -4.14 2.80
N LEU A 17 -7.82 -3.32 3.74
CA LEU A 17 -8.24 -1.93 3.90
C LEU A 17 -7.69 -0.99 2.82
N LEU A 18 -6.46 -1.22 2.33
CA LEU A 18 -5.77 -0.28 1.45
C LEU A 18 -5.69 -0.73 -0.01
N VAL A 19 -5.81 -2.04 -0.28
CA VAL A 19 -5.66 -2.63 -1.62
C VAL A 19 -6.94 -3.29 -2.08
N ASP A 20 -7.50 -4.22 -1.30
CA ASP A 20 -8.71 -4.96 -1.73
C ASP A 20 -9.96 -4.06 -1.77
N SER A 21 -9.95 -2.96 -1.01
CA SER A 21 -11.03 -1.97 -0.96
C SER A 21 -11.03 -0.96 -2.11
N LEU A 22 -10.03 -1.00 -3.00
CA LEU A 22 -9.91 -0.02 -4.09
C LEU A 22 -11.11 -0.12 -5.03
N ASN A 23 -11.76 1.01 -5.27
CA ASN A 23 -12.86 1.08 -6.22
C ASN A 23 -12.32 1.06 -7.66
N GLU A 24 -12.07 -0.15 -8.17
CA GLU A 24 -11.52 -0.37 -9.50
C GLU A 24 -12.33 0.24 -10.65
N LYS A 25 -13.66 0.35 -10.48
CA LYS A 25 -14.56 0.92 -11.48
C LYS A 25 -14.35 2.43 -11.59
N GLU A 26 -14.36 3.13 -10.46
CA GLU A 26 -14.12 4.59 -10.43
C GLU A 26 -12.70 4.93 -10.86
N LEU A 27 -11.71 4.15 -10.42
CA LEU A 27 -10.32 4.35 -10.83
C LEU A 27 -10.18 4.20 -12.35
N ALA A 28 -10.81 3.20 -12.96
CA ALA A 28 -10.78 3.04 -14.42
C ALA A 28 -11.45 4.22 -15.16
N ALA A 29 -12.60 4.69 -14.67
CA ALA A 29 -13.30 5.83 -15.26
C ALA A 29 -12.47 7.13 -15.21
N ARG A 30 -11.66 7.30 -14.15
CA ARG A 30 -10.91 8.53 -13.91
C ARG A 30 -9.47 8.48 -14.39
N ALA A 31 -8.83 7.32 -14.47
CA ALA A 31 -7.42 7.15 -14.83
C ALA A 31 -7.08 7.47 -16.29
N GLY A 32 -8.07 7.57 -17.18
CA GLY A 32 -7.83 7.79 -18.61
C GLY A 32 -7.58 6.47 -19.35
N ALA A 33 -6.75 6.51 -20.39
CA ALA A 33 -6.38 5.30 -21.13
C ALA A 33 -5.59 4.35 -20.22
N LEU A 34 -6.03 3.10 -20.16
CA LEU A 34 -5.38 2.04 -19.40
C LEU A 34 -4.96 0.93 -20.36
N ASP A 35 -3.76 0.39 -20.15
CA ASP A 35 -3.32 -0.80 -20.87
C ASP A 35 -4.21 -2.00 -20.52
N GLU A 36 -4.39 -2.88 -21.48
CA GLU A 36 -5.17 -4.10 -21.31
C GLU A 36 -4.61 -4.93 -20.14
N GLY A 37 -5.49 -5.37 -19.24
CA GLY A 37 -5.11 -6.15 -18.06
C GLY A 37 -4.71 -5.34 -16.81
N THR A 38 -4.66 -4.00 -16.89
CA THR A 38 -4.39 -3.14 -15.72
C THR A 38 -5.48 -3.30 -14.65
N ARG A 39 -5.09 -3.67 -13.42
CA ARG A 39 -6.01 -3.98 -12.29
C ARG A 39 -5.47 -3.46 -10.95
N GLY A 40 -6.33 -3.36 -9.94
CA GLY A 40 -6.00 -3.00 -8.56
C GLY A 40 -5.08 -1.77 -8.45
N ILE A 41 -3.91 -1.96 -7.81
CA ILE A 41 -2.89 -0.93 -7.61
C ILE A 41 -2.44 -0.30 -8.94
N GLY A 42 -2.46 -1.05 -10.06
CA GLY A 42 -2.13 -0.51 -11.37
C GLY A 42 -3.08 0.61 -11.81
N LYS A 43 -4.39 0.43 -11.61
CA LYS A 43 -5.40 1.46 -11.91
C LYS A 43 -5.23 2.69 -11.02
N LEU A 44 -4.95 2.47 -9.73
CA LEU A 44 -4.62 3.54 -8.81
C LEU A 44 -3.39 4.32 -9.27
N ALA A 45 -2.32 3.62 -9.65
CA ALA A 45 -1.10 4.24 -10.14
C ALA A 45 -1.34 5.12 -11.38
N SER A 46 -2.18 4.67 -12.32
CA SER A 46 -2.55 5.47 -13.49
C SER A 46 -3.37 6.71 -13.11
N PHE A 47 -4.34 6.57 -12.21
CA PHE A 47 -5.13 7.71 -11.69
C PHE A 47 -4.25 8.75 -10.99
N LEU A 48 -3.36 8.32 -10.09
CA LEU A 48 -2.41 9.20 -9.40
C LEU A 48 -1.45 9.88 -10.38
N GLY A 49 -1.07 9.19 -11.47
CA GLY A 49 -0.25 9.77 -12.53
C GLY A 49 -0.96 10.86 -13.30
N LYS A 50 -2.21 10.62 -13.71
CA LYS A 50 -3.02 11.59 -14.45
C LYS A 50 -3.31 12.87 -13.66
N THR A 51 -3.42 12.75 -12.35
CA THR A 51 -3.67 13.88 -11.44
C THR A 51 -2.39 14.52 -10.91
N GLU A 52 -1.23 14.09 -11.42
CA GLU A 52 0.09 14.63 -11.06
C GLU A 52 0.39 14.59 -9.55
N PHE A 53 -0.12 13.55 -8.86
CA PHE A 53 0.09 13.37 -7.44
C PHE A 53 1.59 13.18 -7.13
N PRO A 54 2.24 14.09 -6.36
CA PRO A 54 3.69 14.09 -6.20
C PRO A 54 4.24 12.82 -5.54
N GLU A 55 3.52 12.28 -4.54
CA GLU A 55 3.92 11.10 -3.78
C GLU A 55 3.47 9.79 -4.44
N ARG A 56 3.08 9.81 -5.74
CA ARG A 56 2.62 8.63 -6.47
C ARG A 56 3.55 7.45 -6.31
N THR A 57 4.85 7.65 -6.56
CA THR A 57 5.83 6.56 -6.57
C THR A 57 5.94 5.89 -5.20
N SER A 58 6.01 6.66 -4.11
CA SER A 58 6.14 6.11 -2.76
C SER A 58 4.87 5.40 -2.32
N VAL A 59 3.69 5.97 -2.55
CA VAL A 59 2.40 5.35 -2.21
C VAL A 59 2.18 4.05 -3.00
N VAL A 60 2.42 4.06 -4.31
CA VAL A 60 2.27 2.86 -5.16
C VAL A 60 3.25 1.78 -4.74
N GLN A 61 4.50 2.13 -4.44
CA GLN A 61 5.51 1.17 -4.00
C GLN A 61 5.14 0.54 -2.66
N PHE A 62 4.69 1.35 -1.69
CA PHE A 62 4.22 0.86 -0.39
C PHE A 62 3.07 -0.17 -0.54
N LEU A 63 2.05 0.15 -1.35
CA LEU A 63 0.93 -0.77 -1.56
C LEU A 63 1.35 -2.09 -2.24
N ARG A 64 2.32 -2.03 -3.16
CA ARG A 64 2.89 -3.23 -3.81
C ARG A 64 3.71 -4.08 -2.84
N ASP A 65 4.50 -3.44 -1.99
CA ASP A 65 5.27 -4.11 -0.95
C ASP A 65 4.32 -4.78 0.06
N LEU A 66 3.24 -4.10 0.48
CA LEU A 66 2.20 -4.66 1.34
C LEU A 66 1.50 -5.86 0.70
N GLN A 67 1.12 -5.78 -0.57
CA GLN A 67 0.52 -6.89 -1.29
C GLN A 67 1.48 -8.09 -1.42
N THR A 68 2.78 -7.84 -1.61
CA THR A 68 3.80 -8.89 -1.66
C THR A 68 4.00 -9.54 -0.30
N LEU A 69 4.01 -8.77 0.79
CA LEU A 69 4.05 -9.32 2.14
C LEU A 69 2.86 -10.25 2.41
N ARG A 70 1.65 -9.86 1.99
CA ARG A 70 0.46 -10.73 2.10
C ARG A 70 0.60 -12.02 1.31
N SER A 71 1.02 -11.95 0.05
CA SER A 71 1.10 -13.13 -0.82
C SER A 71 2.21 -14.11 -0.41
N THR A 72 3.24 -13.61 0.27
CA THR A 72 4.39 -14.41 0.72
C THR A 72 4.35 -14.82 2.19
N GLY A 73 3.57 -14.14 3.04
CA GLY A 73 3.50 -14.39 4.48
C GLY A 73 2.77 -15.69 4.86
N SER A 74 1.80 -16.14 4.06
CA SER A 74 1.01 -17.35 4.37
C SER A 74 1.66 -18.66 3.90
N ALA A 75 2.73 -18.59 3.09
CA ALA A 75 3.46 -19.77 2.64
C ALA A 75 4.57 -20.07 3.64
N HIS A 76 4.58 -21.27 4.21
CA HIS A 76 5.53 -21.80 5.20
C HIS A 76 7.03 -21.78 4.79
N LEU A 77 7.37 -21.16 3.66
CA LEU A 77 8.72 -20.92 3.19
C LEU A 77 8.84 -19.42 2.91
N LYS A 78 9.41 -18.68 3.87
CA LYS A 78 9.78 -17.27 3.74
C LYS A 78 10.72 -17.13 2.54
N GLY A 79 10.15 -16.86 1.36
CA GLY A 79 10.90 -16.64 0.15
C GLY A 79 11.65 -15.31 0.21
N SER A 80 12.66 -15.15 -0.64
CA SER A 80 13.50 -13.94 -0.67
C SER A 80 12.71 -12.62 -0.78
N GLY A 81 11.47 -12.63 -1.30
CA GLY A 81 10.60 -11.45 -1.39
C GLY A 81 10.15 -10.91 -0.04
N TYR A 82 9.67 -11.77 0.86
CA TYR A 82 9.21 -11.36 2.20
C TYR A 82 10.36 -10.73 2.99
N GLU A 83 11.49 -11.43 3.04
CA GLU A 83 12.67 -10.99 3.79
C GLU A 83 13.24 -9.69 3.26
N LYS A 84 13.28 -9.52 1.92
CA LYS A 84 13.70 -8.26 1.30
C LYS A 84 12.82 -7.10 1.72
N ILE A 85 11.50 -7.28 1.75
CA ILE A 85 10.58 -6.19 2.11
C ILE A 85 10.66 -5.88 3.61
N ILE A 86 10.70 -6.89 4.47
CA ILE A 86 10.90 -6.66 5.92
C ILE A 86 12.24 -5.97 6.19
N ALA A 87 13.31 -6.32 5.45
CA ALA A 87 14.59 -5.62 5.55
C ALA A 87 14.50 -4.15 5.10
N LYS A 88 13.73 -3.85 4.04
CA LYS A 88 13.49 -2.47 3.57
C LYS A 88 12.81 -1.59 4.62
N LEU A 89 12.02 -2.16 5.53
CA LEU A 89 11.38 -1.39 6.60
C LEU A 89 12.39 -0.75 7.57
N GLY A 90 13.66 -1.18 7.56
CA GLY A 90 14.70 -0.64 8.43
C GLY A 90 14.47 -0.92 9.92
N VAL A 91 13.64 -1.93 10.22
CA VAL A 91 13.29 -2.32 11.60
C VAL A 91 14.06 -3.57 12.02
N ASN A 92 14.16 -3.79 13.33
CA ASN A 92 14.73 -5.03 13.84
C ASN A 92 13.82 -6.22 13.46
N PRO A 93 14.27 -7.17 12.60
CA PRO A 93 13.44 -8.29 12.16
C PRO A 93 13.11 -9.27 13.29
N ALA A 94 13.89 -9.25 14.39
CA ALA A 94 13.58 -10.01 15.60
C ALA A 94 12.42 -9.40 16.40
N ARG A 95 12.01 -8.15 16.12
CA ARG A 95 10.91 -7.46 16.79
C ARG A 95 9.76 -7.22 15.82
N LYS A 96 8.89 -8.21 15.66
CA LYS A 96 7.71 -8.11 14.78
C LYS A 96 6.82 -6.88 15.05
N PRO A 97 6.60 -6.43 16.31
CA PRO A 97 5.85 -5.20 16.55
C PRO A 97 6.47 -3.95 15.92
N ASP A 98 7.80 -3.90 15.73
CA ASP A 98 8.44 -2.77 15.06
C ASP A 98 8.07 -2.73 13.57
N ALA A 99 7.95 -3.89 12.92
CA ALA A 99 7.48 -3.99 11.52
C ALA A 99 6.02 -3.50 11.39
N VAL A 100 5.15 -3.93 12.31
CA VAL A 100 3.75 -3.47 12.35
C VAL A 100 3.65 -1.96 12.50
N ARG A 101 4.38 -1.41 13.48
CA ARG A 101 4.44 0.05 13.69
C ARG A 101 4.84 0.76 12.41
N ARG A 102 5.89 0.28 11.74
CA ARG A 102 6.36 0.90 10.50
C ARG A 102 5.33 0.85 9.38
N LEU A 103 4.65 -0.29 9.21
CA LEU A 103 3.58 -0.43 8.21
C LEU A 103 2.41 0.51 8.50
N LEU A 104 2.04 0.70 9.77
CA LEU A 104 1.00 1.66 10.18
C LEU A 104 1.41 3.11 9.95
N GLU A 105 2.67 3.46 10.19
CA GLU A 105 3.23 4.78 9.91
C GLU A 105 3.17 5.10 8.40
N GLU A 106 3.61 4.16 7.56
CA GLU A 106 3.58 4.31 6.09
C GLU A 106 2.16 4.36 5.54
N ALA A 107 1.25 3.52 6.06
CA ALA A 107 -0.18 3.58 5.73
C ALA A 107 -0.79 4.95 6.09
N SER A 108 -0.50 5.44 7.29
CA SER A 108 -1.00 6.74 7.76
C SER A 108 -0.44 7.89 6.93
N ALA A 109 0.85 7.83 6.56
CA ALA A 109 1.49 8.83 5.70
C ALA A 109 0.86 8.83 4.30
N ALA A 110 0.64 7.66 3.70
CA ALA A 110 -0.01 7.53 2.39
C ALA A 110 -1.43 8.11 2.38
N LEU A 111 -2.26 7.75 3.38
CA LEU A 111 -3.62 8.26 3.51
C LEU A 111 -3.65 9.77 3.75
N ARG A 112 -2.72 10.30 4.56
CA ARG A 112 -2.58 11.74 4.77
C ARG A 112 -2.19 12.46 3.49
N ALA A 113 -1.21 11.97 2.73
CA ALA A 113 -0.79 12.58 1.48
C ALA A 113 -1.95 12.65 0.47
N LEU A 114 -2.72 11.54 0.32
CA LEU A 114 -3.92 11.52 -0.51
C LEU A 114 -4.97 12.53 -0.05
N ARG A 115 -5.25 12.60 1.26
CA ARG A 115 -6.20 13.56 1.83
C ARG A 115 -5.78 15.01 1.57
N LEU A 116 -4.54 15.36 1.88
CA LEU A 116 -4.01 16.72 1.70
C LEU A 116 -4.14 17.14 0.22
N TYR A 117 -3.83 16.23 -0.70
CA TYR A 117 -3.84 16.53 -2.13
C TYR A 117 -5.25 16.65 -2.71
N TYR A 118 -6.18 15.75 -2.35
CA TYR A 118 -7.49 15.67 -3.00
C TYR A 118 -8.64 16.29 -2.20
N CYS A 119 -8.56 16.36 -0.89
CA CYS A 119 -9.64 16.91 -0.06
C CYS A 119 -9.38 18.39 0.26
N GLU A 120 -8.19 18.73 0.75
CA GLU A 120 -7.91 20.09 1.24
C GLU A 120 -7.65 21.09 0.10
N ARG A 121 -7.28 20.62 -1.09
CA ARG A 121 -7.26 21.48 -2.30
C ARG A 121 -8.65 21.83 -2.82
N GLN A 122 -9.69 21.05 -2.52
CA GLN A 122 -11.05 21.38 -2.95
C GLN A 122 -11.76 22.36 -2.01
N GLU A 123 -11.32 22.48 -0.76
CA GLU A 123 -11.85 23.45 0.20
C GLU A 123 -11.36 24.89 -0.07
N ASN A 124 -10.18 25.06 -0.67
CA ASN A 124 -9.62 26.38 -1.02
C ASN A 124 -10.00 26.88 -2.42
N ALA A 125 -10.80 26.12 -3.17
CA ALA A 125 -11.28 26.46 -4.51
C ALA A 125 -12.78 26.82 -4.55
N GLY A 126 -13.42 26.91 -3.38
CA GLY A 126 -14.82 27.30 -3.19
C GLY A 126 -14.99 28.71 -2.64
#